data_AF-A0AAV0YRT5-F1
#
_entry.id   AF-A0AAV0YRT5-F1
#
_cell.length_a   1.000
_cell.length_b   1.000
_cell.length_c   1.000
_cell.angle_alpha   90.00
_cell.angle_beta   90.00
_cell.angle_gamma   90.00
#
_symmetry.space_group_name_H-M   'P 1'
#
loop_
_entity.id
_entity.type
_entity.pdbx_description
1 polymer ?
#
loop_
_entity_poly.entity_id
_entity_poly.type
_entity_poly.pdbx_seq_one_letter_code
_entity_poly.pdbx_strand_id
1 'polypeptide(L)'
;MVELYPNDFVDVPEVAVRHQLQNYVRNVRCDPKFANLNGLSDLCAKLVETKKCNTFDIVYKLLTLALVLPVAPASVERVFSAMKFVKSQLCKKMGDQWLNDRLVTFIERDVLGTINNDVILAHFQEIDTRRFSL
;
A
#
# COMPACT_ATOMS: atom_id res chain seq x y z
N MET A 1 -21.04 -0.73 -9.68
CA MET A 1 -20.40 -1.37 -8.50
C MET A 1 -20.12 -2.85 -8.74
N VAL A 2 -21.09 -3.68 -9.14
CA VAL A 2 -20.84 -5.10 -9.47
C VAL A 2 -19.77 -5.25 -10.57
N GLU A 3 -19.82 -4.41 -11.61
CA GLU A 3 -18.82 -4.37 -12.68
C GLU A 3 -17.40 -4.02 -12.21
N LEU A 4 -17.24 -3.35 -11.07
CA LEU A 4 -15.92 -2.99 -10.52
C LEU A 4 -15.27 -4.16 -9.78
N TYR A 5 -16.04 -5.21 -9.44
CA TYR A 5 -15.61 -6.37 -8.67
C TYR A 5 -16.10 -7.68 -9.29
N PRO A 6 -15.69 -8.01 -10.54
CA PRO A 6 -16.21 -9.17 -11.25
C PRO A 6 -15.94 -10.49 -10.51
N ASN A 7 -14.82 -10.59 -9.79
CA ASN A 7 -14.48 -11.78 -9.00
C ASN A 7 -15.37 -11.98 -7.77
N ASP A 8 -15.95 -10.91 -7.22
CA ASP A 8 -16.79 -10.99 -6.03
C ASP A 8 -18.23 -11.40 -6.32
N PHE A 9 -18.65 -11.35 -7.59
CA PHE A 9 -20.01 -11.59 -8.04
C PHE A 9 -20.08 -12.54 -9.24
N VAL A 10 -19.01 -13.30 -9.51
CA VAL A 10 -18.90 -14.17 -10.70
C VAL A 10 -20.04 -15.18 -10.81
N ASP A 11 -20.49 -15.73 -9.67
CA ASP A 11 -21.58 -16.71 -9.60
C ASP A 11 -22.94 -16.08 -9.27
N VAL A 12 -23.02 -14.74 -9.23
CA VAL A 12 -24.23 -14.01 -8.83
C VAL A 12 -24.89 -13.41 -10.08
N PRO A 13 -26.01 -13.96 -10.58
CA PRO A 13 -26.65 -13.43 -11.75
C PRO A 13 -27.25 -12.05 -11.47
N GLU A 14 -27.20 -11.14 -12.46
CA GLU A 14 -27.66 -9.76 -12.30
C GLU A 14 -29.11 -9.67 -11.80
N VAL A 15 -29.97 -10.58 -12.24
CA VAL A 15 -31.36 -10.66 -11.79
C VAL A 15 -31.48 -10.92 -10.29
N ALA A 16 -30.60 -11.72 -9.70
CA ALA A 16 -30.58 -11.97 -8.26
C ALA A 16 -30.16 -10.73 -7.48
N VAL A 17 -29.15 -9.99 -7.98
CA VAL A 17 -28.73 -8.71 -7.40
C VAL A 17 -29.89 -7.72 -7.38
N ARG A 18 -30.58 -7.56 -8.52
CA ARG A 18 -31.72 -6.65 -8.68
C ARG A 18 -32.87 -7.03 -7.76
N HIS A 19 -33.22 -8.31 -7.71
CA HIS A 19 -34.31 -8.81 -6.88
C HIS A 19 -34.03 -8.61 -5.38
N GLN A 20 -32.82 -8.95 -4.93
CA GLN A 20 -32.45 -8.77 -3.53
C GLN A 20 -32.40 -7.29 -3.14
N LEU A 21 -31.91 -6.40 -4.01
CA LEU A 21 -31.93 -4.94 -3.77
C LEU A 21 -33.35 -4.40 -3.62
N GLN A 22 -34.29 -4.80 -4.47
CA GLN A 22 -35.69 -4.36 -4.37
C GLN A 22 -36.32 -4.82 -3.04
N ASN A 23 -36.10 -6.08 -2.66
CA ASN A 23 -36.58 -6.61 -1.39
C ASN A 23 -35.94 -5.92 -0.19
N TYR A 24 -34.64 -5.66 -0.27
CA TYR A 24 -33.89 -4.93 0.75
C TYR A 24 -34.46 -3.53 0.97
N VAL A 25 -34.66 -2.75 -0.10
CA VAL A 25 -35.19 -1.37 -0.01
C VAL A 25 -36.56 -1.37 0.65
N ARG A 26 -37.45 -2.27 0.24
CA ARG A 26 -38.78 -2.40 0.85
C ARG A 26 -38.67 -2.78 2.33
N ASN A 27 -37.83 -3.77 2.66
CA ASN A 27 -37.71 -4.28 4.01
C ASN A 27 -37.13 -3.24 4.98
N VAL A 28 -36.06 -2.55 4.57
CA VAL A 28 -35.42 -1.49 5.37
C VAL A 28 -36.34 -0.28 5.53
N ARG A 29 -37.05 0.14 4.48
CA ARG A 29 -38.01 1.26 4.57
C ARG A 29 -39.18 0.99 5.50
N CYS A 30 -39.64 -0.26 5.57
CA CYS A 30 -40.76 -0.65 6.41
C CYS A 30 -40.36 -1.00 7.86
N ASP A 31 -39.06 -1.11 8.17
CA ASP A 31 -38.59 -1.49 9.50
C ASP A 31 -38.15 -0.23 10.28
N PRO A 32 -38.89 0.18 11.32
CA PRO A 32 -38.57 1.39 12.10
C PRO A 32 -37.21 1.29 12.81
N LYS A 33 -36.63 0.09 12.95
CA LYS A 33 -35.27 -0.10 13.50
C LYS A 33 -34.18 0.53 12.63
N PHE A 34 -34.49 0.82 11.36
CA PHE A 34 -33.58 1.49 10.42
C PHE A 34 -33.88 2.99 10.27
N ALA A 35 -34.76 3.55 11.09
CA ALA A 35 -34.97 4.99 11.13
C ALA A 35 -33.73 5.70 11.72
N ASN A 36 -33.48 6.93 11.27
CA ASN A 36 -32.47 7.84 11.84
C ASN A 36 -31.02 7.32 11.83
N LEU A 37 -30.60 6.64 10.76
CA LEU A 37 -29.21 6.24 10.56
C LEU A 37 -28.39 7.41 9.98
N ASN A 38 -27.20 7.68 10.50
CA ASN A 38 -26.37 8.83 10.08
C ASN A 38 -25.51 8.55 8.85
N GLY A 39 -25.47 7.30 8.38
CA GLY A 39 -24.68 6.94 7.20
C GLY A 39 -24.59 5.45 6.96
N LEU A 40 -23.69 5.10 6.03
CA LEU A 40 -23.49 3.73 5.56
C LEU A 40 -22.95 2.80 6.66
N SER A 41 -22.07 3.30 7.53
CA SER A 41 -21.53 2.54 8.66
C SER A 41 -22.63 2.14 9.65
N ASP A 42 -23.52 3.06 10.01
CA ASP A 42 -24.66 2.80 10.90
C ASP A 42 -25.62 1.78 10.27
N LEU A 43 -25.86 1.90 8.96
CA LEU A 43 -26.67 0.96 8.20
C LEU A 43 -26.08 -0.46 8.22
N CYS A 44 -24.78 -0.61 7.95
CA CYS A 44 -24.10 -1.90 8.03
C CYS A 44 -24.15 -2.49 9.45
N ALA A 45 -23.88 -1.68 10.48
CA ALA A 45 -23.97 -2.12 11.87
C ALA A 45 -25.39 -2.62 12.22
N LYS A 46 -26.43 -1.88 11.80
CA LYS A 46 -27.83 -2.26 12.04
C LYS A 46 -28.24 -3.52 11.31
N LEU A 47 -27.70 -3.77 10.11
CA LEU A 47 -27.94 -5.03 9.38
C LEU A 47 -27.34 -6.23 10.11
N VAL A 48 -26.18 -6.08 10.73
CA VAL A 48 -25.56 -7.14 11.55
C VAL A 48 -26.37 -7.37 12.83
N GLU A 49 -26.73 -6.30 13.54
CA GLU A 49 -27.54 -6.38 14.77
C GLU A 49 -28.88 -7.10 14.53
N THR A 50 -29.53 -6.79 13.41
CA THR A 50 -30.83 -7.40 13.04
C THR A 50 -30.69 -8.74 12.32
N LYS A 51 -29.46 -9.26 12.16
CA LYS A 51 -29.11 -10.48 11.38
C LYS A 51 -29.53 -10.46 9.90
N LYS A 52 -29.94 -9.29 9.41
CA LYS A 52 -30.34 -9.06 8.01
C LYS A 52 -29.14 -9.10 7.05
N CYS A 53 -27.90 -9.01 7.56
CA CYS A 53 -26.67 -9.22 6.78
C CYS A 53 -26.63 -10.59 6.08
N ASN A 54 -27.26 -11.62 6.66
CA ASN A 54 -27.31 -12.97 6.06
C ASN A 54 -28.49 -13.11 5.08
N THR A 55 -29.57 -12.36 5.30
CA THR A 55 -30.77 -12.38 4.44
C THR A 55 -30.55 -11.58 3.15
N PHE A 56 -29.79 -10.49 3.25
CA PHE A 56 -29.43 -9.61 2.16
C PHE A 56 -27.92 -9.62 1.94
N ASP A 57 -27.34 -10.80 1.80
CA ASP A 57 -25.90 -11.07 1.70
C ASP A 57 -25.24 -10.36 0.52
N ILE A 58 -25.85 -10.36 -0.68
CA ILE A 58 -25.33 -9.66 -1.87
C ILE A 58 -25.33 -8.15 -1.61
N VAL A 59 -26.41 -7.61 -1.05
CA VAL A 59 -26.50 -6.17 -0.71
C VAL A 59 -25.47 -5.83 0.37
N TYR A 60 -25.34 -6.63 1.41
CA TYR A 60 -24.38 -6.41 2.49
C TYR A 60 -22.94 -6.45 1.96
N LYS A 61 -22.63 -7.35 1.03
CA LYS A 61 -21.33 -7.39 0.33
C LYS A 61 -21.08 -6.11 -0.46
N LEU A 62 -22.08 -5.61 -1.21
CA LEU A 62 -21.98 -4.33 -1.93
C LEU A 62 -21.73 -3.14 -0.99
N LEU A 63 -22.46 -3.07 0.14
CA LEU A 63 -22.27 -2.01 1.14
C LEU A 63 -20.87 -2.09 1.77
N THR A 64 -20.35 -3.30 2.02
CA THR A 64 -19.00 -3.52 2.54
C THR A 64 -17.95 -3.05 1.54
N LEU A 65 -18.08 -3.42 0.26
CA LEU A 65 -17.20 -2.93 -0.80
C LEU A 65 -17.27 -1.41 -0.92
N ALA A 66 -18.46 -0.82 -0.81
CA ALA A 66 -18.66 0.64 -0.81
C ALA A 66 -17.99 1.35 0.38
N LEU A 67 -17.85 0.68 1.54
CA LEU A 67 -17.10 1.20 2.69
C LEU A 67 -15.57 1.05 2.54
N VAL A 68 -15.11 0.03 1.81
CA VAL A 68 -13.69 -0.20 1.52
C VAL A 68 -13.21 0.69 0.36
N LEU A 69 -14.09 1.01 -0.57
CA LEU A 69 -13.84 1.86 -1.75
C LEU A 69 -13.32 3.27 -1.46
N PRO A 70 -13.64 3.95 -0.35
CA PRO A 70 -12.99 5.21 0.03
C PRO A 70 -11.61 5.02 0.64
N VAL A 71 -11.38 3.87 1.29
CA VAL A 71 -10.11 3.55 1.97
C VAL A 71 -9.04 3.08 0.98
N ALA A 72 -9.43 2.40 -0.10
CA ALA A 72 -8.51 1.88 -1.10
C ALA A 72 -7.85 2.98 -1.99
N PRO A 73 -8.55 3.97 -2.57
CA PRO A 73 -7.94 5.04 -3.37
C PRO A 73 -6.99 5.88 -2.54
N ALA A 74 -7.35 6.25 -1.31
CA ALA A 74 -6.47 7.03 -0.44
C ALA A 74 -5.17 6.27 -0.09
N SER A 75 -5.25 4.95 0.11
CA SER A 75 -4.06 4.13 0.40
C SER A 75 -3.22 3.89 -0.85
N VAL A 76 -3.84 3.59 -2.00
CA VAL A 76 -3.14 3.39 -3.29
C VAL A 76 -2.49 4.69 -3.77
N GLU A 77 -3.19 5.82 -3.71
CA GLU A 77 -2.63 7.14 -4.04
C GLU A 77 -1.49 7.53 -3.10
N ARG A 78 -1.60 7.23 -1.80
CA ARG A 78 -0.52 7.49 -0.84
C ARG A 78 0.70 6.61 -1.08
N VAL A 79 0.52 5.34 -1.40
CA VAL A 79 1.63 4.42 -1.76
C VAL A 79 2.26 4.85 -3.08
N PHE A 80 1.45 5.21 -4.08
CA PHE A 80 1.94 5.69 -5.37
C PHE A 80 2.66 7.03 -5.25
N SER A 81 2.17 7.94 -4.39
CA SER A 81 2.81 9.21 -4.08
C SER A 81 4.14 9.00 -3.33
N ALA A 82 4.17 8.10 -2.34
CA ALA A 82 5.40 7.70 -1.65
C ALA A 82 6.42 7.08 -2.62
N MET A 83 5.98 6.20 -3.53
CA MET A 83 6.82 5.63 -4.58
C MET A 83 7.33 6.71 -5.55
N LYS A 84 6.48 7.65 -5.96
CA LYS A 84 6.85 8.77 -6.83
C LYS A 84 7.84 9.70 -6.13
N PHE A 85 7.69 9.92 -4.82
CA PHE A 85 8.62 10.68 -4.00
C PHE A 85 9.96 9.98 -3.87
N VAL A 86 9.99 8.69 -3.52
CA VAL A 86 11.23 7.89 -3.42
C VAL A 86 11.94 7.82 -4.78
N LYS A 87 11.22 7.53 -5.86
CA LYS A 87 11.76 7.54 -7.23
C LYS A 87 12.30 8.91 -7.61
N SER A 88 11.57 9.99 -7.32
CA SER A 88 12.04 11.35 -7.58
C SER A 88 13.24 11.74 -6.72
N GLN A 89 13.35 11.25 -5.48
CA GLN A 89 14.50 11.51 -4.61
C GLN A 89 15.73 10.73 -5.07
N LEU A 90 15.59 9.46 -5.47
CA LEU A 90 16.68 8.71 -6.09
C LEU A 90 17.17 9.38 -7.38
N CYS A 91 16.25 9.72 -8.29
CA CYS A 91 16.62 10.32 -9.57
C CYS A 91 17.11 11.77 -9.47
N LYS A 92 16.68 12.56 -8.46
CA LYS A 92 17.14 13.95 -8.28
C LYS A 92 18.44 14.05 -7.48
N LYS A 93 18.87 12.98 -6.80
CA LYS A 93 20.04 13.00 -5.92
C LYS A 93 21.23 12.18 -6.44
N MET A 94 21.02 11.25 -7.36
CA MET A 94 22.09 10.57 -8.10
C MET A 94 22.27 11.19 -9.48
N GLY A 95 23.26 12.07 -9.62
CA GLY A 95 24.08 12.01 -10.83
C GLY A 95 24.88 10.72 -10.79
N ASP A 96 25.14 10.10 -11.94
CA ASP A 96 25.78 8.78 -12.08
C ASP A 96 27.05 8.60 -11.23
N GLN A 97 27.71 9.71 -10.88
CA GLN A 97 28.88 9.77 -10.01
C GLN A 97 28.64 9.30 -8.57
N TRP A 98 27.50 9.60 -7.93
CA TRP A 98 27.26 9.18 -6.54
C TRP A 98 27.03 7.67 -6.41
N LEU A 99 26.42 7.07 -7.45
CA LEU A 99 26.25 5.63 -7.56
C LEU A 99 27.60 4.93 -7.77
N ASN A 100 28.44 5.49 -8.63
CA ASN A 100 29.78 4.98 -8.90
C ASN A 100 30.65 5.05 -7.63
N ASP A 101 30.73 6.21 -6.96
CA ASP A 101 31.53 6.40 -5.74
C ASP A 101 31.11 5.45 -4.60
N ARG A 102 29.80 5.21 -4.47
CA ARG A 102 29.27 4.32 -3.42
C ARG A 102 29.44 2.84 -3.75
N LEU A 103 29.42 2.47 -5.03
CA LEU A 103 29.73 1.11 -5.48
C LEU A 103 31.23 0.81 -5.35
N VAL A 104 32.09 1.75 -5.72
CA VAL A 104 33.55 1.64 -5.55
C VAL A 104 33.90 1.45 -4.08
N THR A 105 33.42 2.32 -3.18
CA THR A 105 33.67 2.18 -1.73
C THR A 105 33.08 0.90 -1.12
N PHE A 106 32.04 0.32 -1.72
CA PHE A 106 31.47 -0.95 -1.28
C PHE A 106 32.32 -2.14 -1.72
N ILE A 107 32.80 -2.15 -2.96
CA ILE A 107 33.69 -3.19 -3.51
C ILE A 107 35.06 -3.12 -2.82
N GLU A 108 35.60 -1.92 -2.63
CA GLU A 108 36.87 -1.71 -1.95
C GLU A 108 36.82 -2.09 -0.48
N ARG A 109 35.66 -2.01 0.18
CA ARG A 109 35.52 -2.41 1.60
C ARG A 109 35.86 -3.87 1.83
N ASP A 110 35.39 -4.77 0.96
CA ASP A 110 35.69 -6.20 1.08
C ASP A 110 37.18 -6.47 0.82
N VAL A 111 37.78 -5.74 -0.12
CA VAL A 111 39.23 -5.84 -0.40
C VAL A 111 40.04 -5.31 0.78
N LEU A 112 39.70 -4.13 1.30
CA LEU A 112 40.38 -3.50 2.45
C LEU A 112 40.23 -4.32 3.73
N GLY A 113 39.13 -5.04 3.91
CA GLY A 113 38.93 -5.96 5.03
C GLY A 113 39.86 -7.19 5.02
N THR A 114 40.44 -7.54 3.85
CA THR A 114 41.42 -8.64 3.72
C THR A 114 42.86 -8.19 3.95
N ILE A 115 43.13 -6.89 3.97
CA ILE A 115 44.47 -6.32 4.12
C ILE A 115 44.69 -6.03 5.61
N ASN A 116 45.80 -6.54 6.17
CA ASN A 116 46.14 -6.24 7.56
C ASN A 116 46.45 -4.74 7.74
N ASN A 117 45.91 -4.12 8.78
CA ASN A 117 46.08 -2.70 9.10
C ASN A 117 47.57 -2.31 9.24
N ASP A 118 48.44 -3.24 9.66
CA ASP A 118 49.88 -3.01 9.76
C ASP A 118 50.53 -2.76 8.39
N VAL A 119 50.03 -3.44 7.35
CA VAL A 119 50.50 -3.26 5.96
C VAL A 119 50.04 -1.91 5.41
N ILE A 120 48.81 -1.51 5.75
CA ILE A 120 48.26 -0.20 5.39
C ILE A 120 49.10 0.91 6.06
N LEU A 121 49.36 0.79 7.37
CA LEU A 121 50.14 1.77 8.13
C LEU A 121 51.58 1.89 7.62
N ALA A 122 52.25 0.77 7.35
CA ALA A 122 53.60 0.76 6.81
C ALA A 122 53.66 1.44 5.43
N HIS A 123 52.70 1.17 4.54
CA HIS A 123 52.63 1.81 3.22
C HIS A 123 52.39 3.32 3.30
N PHE A 124 51.51 3.77 4.21
CA PHE A 124 51.29 5.20 4.43
C PHE A 124 52.54 5.90 4.99
N GLN A 125 53.27 5.26 5.90
CA GLN A 125 54.56 5.78 6.40
C GLN A 125 55.63 5.86 5.31
N GLU A 126 55.64 4.93 4.36
CA GLU A 126 56.55 4.89 3.21
C GLU A 126 56.21 5.92 2.12
N ILE A 127 54.95 6.36 2.04
CA ILE A 127 54.51 7.49 1.21
C ILE A 127 54.90 8.82 1.86
N ASP A 128 54.77 8.94 3.19
CA ASP A 128 55.07 10.18 3.91
C ASP A 128 56.58 10.47 3.96
N THR A 129 57.40 9.43 4.09
CA THR A 129 58.87 9.54 4.00
C THR A 129 59.36 9.97 2.62
N ARG A 130 58.60 9.73 1.54
CA ARG A 130 58.92 10.23 0.20
C ARG A 130 58.56 11.70 -0.05
N ARG A 131 57.79 12.33 0.86
CA ARG A 131 57.44 13.76 0.78
C ARG A 131 58.37 14.69 1.56
N PHE A 132 59.29 14.14 2.35
CA PHE A 132 60.29 14.88 3.12
C PHE A 132 61.74 14.55 2.72
N SER A 133 62.03 14.50 1.43
CA SER A 133 63.40 14.68 0.92
C SER A 133 63.48 16.01 0.17
N LEU A 134 63.92 17.04 0.89
CA LEU A 134 64.46 18.31 0.37
C LEU A 134 65.97 18.23 0.40
#